data_AF-A0A944BP41-F1
#
_entry.id   AF-A0A944BP41-F1
#
_cell.length_a   1.000
_cell.length_b   1.000
_cell.length_c   1.000
_cell.angle_alpha   90.00
_cell.angle_beta   90.00
_cell.angle_gamma   90.00
#
_symmetry.space_group_name_H-M   'P 1'
#
loop_
_entity.id
_entity.type
_entity.pdbx_description
1 polymer ?
#
loop_
_entity_poly.entity_id
_entity_poly.type
_entity_poly.pdbx_seq_one_letter_code
_entity_poly.pdbx_strand_id
1 'polypeptide(L)' 'MVEFRCRAPRYGNHRLLSVYFGGGTPTTFGDDLFAEIIAQIADECGTPTECTLEANPEHVT' A
#
# COMPACT_ATOMS: atom_id res chain seq x y z
N MET A 1 -1.52 -10.37 -1.57
CA MET A 1 -1.75 -9.79 -2.92
C MET A 1 -2.89 -10.41 -3.73
N VAL A 2 -3.08 -11.74 -3.74
CA VAL A 2 -4.16 -12.37 -4.54
C VAL A 2 -5.56 -11.83 -4.22
N GLU A 3 -5.89 -11.61 -2.94
CA GLU A 3 -7.20 -11.05 -2.56
C GLU A 3 -7.43 -9.64 -3.12
N PHE A 4 -6.40 -8.78 -3.06
CA PHE A 4 -6.47 -7.41 -3.55
C PHE A 4 -6.79 -7.37 -5.05
N ARG A 5 -6.08 -8.18 -5.85
CA ARG A 5 -6.35 -8.37 -7.29
C ARG A 5 -7.77 -8.79 -7.59
N CYS A 6 -8.32 -9.72 -6.81
CA CYS A 6 -9.71 -10.16 -6.99
C CYS A 6 -10.72 -9.04 -6.72
N ARG A 7 -10.36 -8.05 -5.88
CA ARG A 7 -11.23 -6.93 -5.52
C ARG A 7 -11.01 -5.69 -6.38
N ALA A 8 -9.82 -5.51 -6.96
CA ALA A 8 -9.46 -4.35 -7.78
C ALA A 8 -10.52 -3.97 -8.84
N PRO A 9 -11.14 -4.92 -9.59
CA PRO A 9 -12.17 -4.59 -10.58
C PRO A 9 -13.41 -3.88 -10.01
N ARG A 10 -13.69 -4.03 -8.70
CA ARG A 10 -14.82 -3.34 -8.04
C ARG A 10 -14.60 -1.84 -7.92
N TYR A 11 -13.36 -1.38 -8.06
CA TYR A 11 -12.98 0.01 -7.88
C TYR A 11 -12.83 0.77 -9.20
N GLY A 12 -13.09 0.17 -10.37
CA GLY A 12 -12.75 0.74 -11.69
C GLY A 12 -13.32 2.12 -12.05
N ASN A 13 -14.37 2.59 -11.36
CA ASN A 13 -14.92 3.96 -11.51
C ASN A 13 -14.48 4.93 -10.41
N HIS A 14 -13.61 4.49 -9.50
CA HIS A 14 -13.10 5.28 -8.40
C HIS A 14 -11.65 5.66 -8.67
N ARG A 15 -11.25 6.81 -8.13
CA ARG A 15 -9.85 7.24 -8.14
C ARG A 15 -9.21 6.85 -6.81
N LEU A 16 -8.06 6.19 -6.86
CA LEU A 16 -7.24 5.99 -5.66
C LEU A 16 -6.66 7.33 -5.19
N LEU A 17 -6.87 7.66 -3.92
CA LEU A 17 -6.37 8.91 -3.32
C LEU A 17 -5.25 8.62 -2.31
N SER A 18 -5.49 7.73 -1.35
CA SER A 18 -4.55 7.46 -0.27
C SER A 18 -4.40 5.97 -0.01
N VAL A 19 -3.18 5.55 0.35
CA VAL A 19 -2.90 4.21 0.87
C VAL A 19 -2.43 4.34 2.32
N TYR A 20 -3.04 3.55 3.20
CA TYR A 20 -2.66 3.45 4.61
C TYR A 20 -2.13 2.05 4.90
N PHE A 21 -0.89 1.97 5.36
CA PHE A 21 -0.25 0.75 5.83
C PHE A 21 -0.37 0.67 7.36
N GLY A 22 -1.42 -0.01 7.84
CA GLY A 22 -1.61 -0.28 9.28
C GLY A 22 -1.57 -1.76 9.61
N GLY A 23 -1.67 -2.09 10.91
CA GLY A 23 -1.75 -3.46 11.40
C GLY A 23 -0.67 -3.76 12.45
N GLY A 24 0.16 -4.77 12.19
CA GLY A 24 1.23 -5.18 13.12
C GLY A 24 2.35 -4.15 13.23
N THR A 25 3.46 -4.38 12.53
CA THR A 25 4.59 -3.43 12.48
C THR A 25 5.02 -3.27 11.03
N PRO A 26 4.32 -2.42 10.25
CA PRO A 26 4.60 -2.20 8.83
C PRO A 26 6.07 -1.87 8.55
N THR A 27 6.74 -1.20 9.47
CA THR A 27 8.18 -0.87 9.38
C THR A 27 9.10 -2.09 9.24
N THR A 28 8.63 -3.31 9.54
CA THR A 28 9.40 -4.55 9.29
C THR A 28 9.48 -4.97 7.83
N PHE A 29 8.66 -4.39 6.94
CA PHE A 29 8.66 -4.72 5.52
C PHE A 29 9.93 -4.24 4.79
N GLY A 30 10.54 -3.16 5.28
CA GLY A 30 11.65 -2.51 4.59
C GLY A 30 11.23 -1.83 3.28
N ASP A 31 12.12 -0.99 2.76
CA ASP A 31 11.82 -0.07 1.66
C ASP A 31 11.46 -0.81 0.35
N ASP A 32 12.17 -1.90 0.04
CA ASP A 32 11.97 -2.67 -1.19
C ASP A 32 10.55 -3.24 -1.26
N LEU A 33 10.08 -3.85 -0.18
CA LEU A 33 8.75 -4.46 -0.14
C LEU A 33 7.65 -3.39 -0.19
N PHE A 34 7.84 -2.23 0.43
CA PHE A 34 6.92 -1.10 0.27
C PHE A 34 6.86 -0.63 -1.19
N ALA A 35 8.01 -0.49 -1.85
CA ALA A 35 8.08 -0.07 -3.24
C ALA A 35 7.35 -1.07 -4.16
N GLU A 36 7.55 -2.38 -3.96
CA GLU A 36 6.85 -3.43 -4.71
C GLU A 36 5.32 -3.37 -4.50
N ILE A 37 4.87 -3.22 -3.25
CA ILE A 37 3.44 -3.15 -2.93
C ILE A 37 2.80 -1.90 -3.56
N ILE A 38 3.45 -0.73 -3.44
CA ILE A 38 2.95 0.53 -3.99
C ILE A 38 2.91 0.45 -5.52
N ALA A 39 3.93 -0.13 -6.16
CA ALA A 39 3.96 -0.33 -7.61
C ALA A 39 2.80 -1.22 -8.08
N GLN A 40 2.53 -2.31 -7.37
CA GLN A 40 1.42 -3.19 -7.71
C GLN A 40 0.04 -2.51 -7.49
N ILE A 41 -0.13 -1.76 -6.41
CA ILE A 41 -1.35 -0.96 -6.20
C ILE A 41 -1.53 0.05 -7.34
N ALA A 42 -0.45 0.70 -7.77
CA ALA A 42 -0.48 1.68 -8.85
C ALA A 42 -0.88 1.07 -10.19
N ASP A 43 -0.41 -0.13 -10.52
CA ASP A 43 -0.76 -0.87 -11.74
C ASP A 43 -2.26 -1.24 -11.77
N GLU A 44 -2.81 -1.68 -10.63
CA GLU A 44 -4.17 -2.21 -10.56
C GLU A 44 -5.25 -1.14 -10.32
N CYS A 45 -4.92 -0.08 -9.57
CA CYS A 45 -5.88 0.90 -9.05
C CYS A 45 -5.50 2.36 -9.36
N GLY A 46 -4.35 2.60 -9.99
CA GLY A 46 -3.79 3.92 -10.24
C GLY A 46 -2.89 4.43 -9.11
N THR A 47 -2.05 5.43 -9.39
CA THR A 47 -1.06 5.96 -8.43
C THR A 47 -1.74 6.74 -7.29
N PRO A 48 -1.46 6.41 -6.02
CA PRO A 48 -1.98 7.17 -4.89
C PRO A 48 -1.33 8.55 -4.79
N THR A 49 -2.10 9.54 -4.33
CA THR A 49 -1.57 10.88 -4.03
C THR A 49 -0.88 10.96 -2.66
N GLU A 50 -1.17 10.01 -1.77
CA GLU A 50 -0.63 9.95 -0.42
C GLU A 50 -0.41 8.49 0.01
N CYS A 51 0.71 8.24 0.68
CA CYS A 51 0.99 6.98 1.37
C CYS A 51 1.34 7.29 2.82
N THR A 52 0.67 6.64 3.77
CA THR A 52 0.92 6.77 5.21
C THR A 52 1.11 5.39 5.82
N LEU A 53 1.90 5.28 6.90
CA LEU A 53 2.12 4.01 7.59
C LEU A 53 2.15 4.18 9.11
N GLU A 54 1.75 3.13 9.83
CA GLU A 54 2.01 2.99 11.25
C GLU A 54 3.48 2.64 11.46
N ALA A 55 4.21 3.53 12.13
CA ALA A 55 5.63 3.38 12.36
C ALA A 55 5.93 3.15 13.84
N ASN A 56 6.53 2.00 14.16
CA ASN A 56 7.01 1.73 15.52
C ASN A 56 8.38 2.40 15.71
N PRO A 57 8.54 3.29 16.71
CA PRO A 57 9.75 4.11 16.86
C PRO A 57 11.06 3.32 16.93
N GLU A 58 11.01 2.11 17.48
CA GLU A 58 12.15 1.20 17.62
C GLU A 58 12.62 0.56 16.30
N HIS A 59 11.83 0.67 15.24
CA HIS A 59 12.08 0.05 13.92
C HIS A 59 12.21 1.07 12.80
N VAL A 60 12.32 2.35 13.14
CA VAL A 60 12.57 3.44 12.20
C VAL A 60 13.96 3.97 12.49
N THR A 61 14.85 3.89 11.50
CA THR A 61 16.21 4.46 11.55
C THR A 61 16.34 5.68 10.67
#